data_AF-A0A9E3DFQ7-F1
#
_entry.id   AF-A0A9E3DFQ7-F1
#
_cell.length_a   1.000
_cell.length_b   1.000
_cell.length_c   1.000
_cell.angle_alpha   90.00
_cell.angle_beta   90.00
_cell.angle_gamma   90.00
#
_symmetry.space_group_name_H-M   'P 1'
#
loop_
_entity.id
_entity.type
_entity.pdbx_description
1 polymer ?
#
loop_
_entity_poly.entity_id
_entity_poly.type
_entity_poly.pdbx_seq_one_letter_code
_entity_poly.pdbx_strand_id
1 'polypeptide(L)'
;QTQARREVLLITSGIDLYYGPGPDNPYLQTAISDAQKAGVLVYTIYYGADGHFGHSPWAINWGQNYLAQLSDETGAEAYWQGNINPVSFAPFLDDLSTKLNDQYRLTFEPHRGKGLERVKITTEVKGVEIIAPSRVSVSDH
;
A
#
# COMPACT_ATOMS: atom_id res chain seq x y z
N GLN A 1 -3.91 -0.24 25.71
CA GLN A 1 -4.56 -1.19 24.80
C GLN A 1 -3.54 -1.64 23.77
N THR A 2 -3.41 -2.95 23.54
CA THR A 2 -2.78 -3.46 22.32
C THR A 2 -3.72 -3.17 21.15
N GLN A 3 -3.37 -2.21 20.31
CA GLN A 3 -4.10 -1.95 19.08
C GLN A 3 -3.95 -3.20 18.19
N ALA A 4 -5.08 -3.78 17.78
CA ALA A 4 -5.06 -4.91 16.85
C ALA A 4 -4.40 -4.46 15.54
N ARG A 5 -3.56 -5.33 14.97
CA ARG A 5 -2.99 -5.16 13.64
C ARG A 5 -4.13 -5.21 12.61
N ARG A 6 -4.04 -4.38 11.58
CA ARG A 6 -5.08 -4.23 10.56
C ARG A 6 -4.42 -4.26 9.20
N GLU A 7 -4.83 -5.21 8.40
CA GLU A 7 -4.31 -5.43 7.06
C GLU A 7 -5.46 -5.67 6.11
N VAL A 8 -5.30 -5.20 4.88
CA VAL A 8 -6.21 -5.45 3.77
C VAL A 8 -5.41 -6.03 2.62
N LEU A 9 -5.93 -7.10 2.01
CA LEU A 9 -5.51 -7.54 0.69
C LEU A 9 -6.54 -7.06 -0.33
N LEU A 10 -6.13 -6.15 -1.20
CA LEU A 10 -6.94 -5.58 -2.26
C LEU A 10 -6.56 -6.20 -3.61
N ILE A 11 -7.52 -6.79 -4.31
CA ILE A 11 -7.31 -7.40 -5.63
C ILE A 11 -8.18 -6.66 -6.64
N THR A 12 -7.56 -5.93 -7.56
CA THR A 12 -8.27 -5.03 -8.48
C THR A 12 -7.36 -4.56 -9.62
N SER A 13 -7.93 -3.93 -10.66
CA SER A 13 -7.17 -3.30 -11.74
C SER A 13 -6.52 -1.99 -11.32
N GLY A 14 -7.00 -1.38 -10.23
CA GLY A 14 -6.56 -0.07 -9.74
C GLY A 14 -7.07 1.11 -10.57
N ILE A 15 -7.85 0.84 -11.63
CA ILE A 15 -8.37 1.88 -12.52
C ILE A 15 -9.45 2.68 -11.78
N ASP A 16 -9.22 3.98 -11.63
CA ASP A 16 -10.22 4.93 -11.13
C ASP A 16 -11.00 5.53 -12.29
N LEU A 17 -12.25 5.10 -12.46
CA LEU A 17 -13.13 5.59 -13.52
C LEU A 17 -13.74 6.97 -13.22
N TYR A 18 -13.74 7.42 -11.97
CA TYR A 18 -14.36 8.67 -11.57
C TYR A 18 -13.43 9.86 -11.77
N TYR A 19 -12.17 9.73 -11.33
CA TYR A 19 -11.17 10.78 -11.55
C TYR A 19 -10.44 10.63 -12.89
N GLY A 20 -10.23 9.38 -13.29
CA GLY A 20 -9.40 9.04 -14.43
C GLY A 20 -7.90 8.96 -14.08
N PRO A 21 -7.11 8.40 -15.01
CA PRO A 21 -5.64 8.31 -14.93
C PRO A 21 -4.90 9.67 -14.89
N GLY A 22 -3.85 9.75 -14.05
CA GLY A 22 -3.02 10.95 -13.84
C GLY A 22 -2.22 10.95 -12.51
N PRO A 23 -1.22 11.84 -12.36
CA PRO A 23 -0.25 11.81 -11.24
C PRO A 23 -0.82 12.18 -9.87
N ASP A 24 -1.89 12.97 -9.80
CA ASP A 24 -2.40 13.57 -8.55
C ASP A 24 -3.83 13.13 -8.25
N ASN A 25 -4.07 11.82 -8.19
CA ASN A 25 -5.41 11.29 -7.91
C ASN A 25 -5.84 11.60 -6.44
N PRO A 26 -6.86 12.45 -6.21
CA PRO A 26 -7.27 12.85 -4.87
C PRO A 26 -7.94 11.72 -4.08
N TYR A 27 -8.60 10.76 -4.76
CA TYR A 27 -9.21 9.61 -4.10
C TYR A 27 -8.14 8.64 -3.60
N LEU A 28 -7.06 8.44 -4.37
CA LEU A 28 -5.89 7.69 -3.92
C LEU A 28 -5.23 8.35 -2.70
N GLN A 29 -4.99 9.67 -2.75
CA GLN A 29 -4.38 10.39 -1.63
C GLN A 29 -5.24 10.34 -0.36
N THR A 30 -6.56 10.38 -0.53
CA THR A 30 -7.52 10.22 0.58
C THR A 30 -7.43 8.81 1.17
N ALA A 31 -7.45 7.77 0.32
CA ALA A 31 -7.34 6.39 0.76
C ALA A 31 -6.03 6.12 1.54
N ILE A 32 -4.90 6.64 1.05
CA ILE A 32 -3.60 6.55 1.74
C ILE A 32 -3.66 7.22 3.11
N SER A 33 -4.18 8.45 3.16
CA SER A 33 -4.29 9.23 4.41
C SER A 33 -5.15 8.53 5.45
N ASP A 34 -6.29 7.99 5.04
CA ASP A 34 -7.24 7.32 5.94
C ASP A 34 -6.69 5.97 6.41
N ALA A 35 -6.04 5.20 5.54
CA ALA A 35 -5.35 3.96 5.91
C ALA A 35 -4.23 4.22 6.94
N GLN A 36 -3.38 5.22 6.70
CA GLN A 36 -2.29 5.59 7.62
C GLN A 36 -2.81 6.04 8.99
N LYS A 37 -3.88 6.86 9.04
CA LYS A 37 -4.52 7.26 10.31
C LYS A 37 -5.13 6.09 11.06
N ALA A 38 -5.72 5.14 10.33
CA ALA A 38 -6.33 3.96 10.90
C ALA A 38 -5.32 2.86 11.28
N GLY A 39 -4.04 3.02 10.91
CA GLY A 39 -2.98 2.04 11.08
C GLY A 39 -3.23 0.76 10.28
N VAL A 40 -3.75 0.91 9.05
CA VAL A 40 -4.08 -0.20 8.14
C VAL A 40 -3.01 -0.31 7.06
N LEU A 41 -2.38 -1.47 6.95
CA LEU A 41 -1.49 -1.82 5.83
C LEU A 41 -2.35 -2.32 4.66
N VAL A 42 -2.10 -1.83 3.44
CA VAL A 42 -2.89 -2.23 2.26
C VAL A 42 -2.01 -2.93 1.24
N TYR A 43 -2.04 -4.26 1.27
CA TYR A 43 -1.42 -5.09 0.24
C TYR A 43 -2.28 -5.08 -1.01
N THR A 44 -1.66 -5.03 -2.18
CA THR A 44 -2.39 -5.04 -3.45
C THR A 44 -1.94 -6.17 -4.36
N ILE A 45 -2.85 -6.77 -5.11
CA ILE A 45 -2.53 -7.63 -6.26
C ILE A 45 -3.23 -7.02 -7.47
N TYR A 46 -2.47 -6.63 -8.49
CA TYR A 46 -3.09 -6.22 -9.75
C TYR A 46 -3.84 -7.40 -10.37
N TYR A 47 -5.09 -7.15 -10.73
CA TYR A 47 -5.90 -8.05 -11.53
C TYR A 47 -6.72 -7.22 -12.52
N GLY A 48 -6.37 -7.33 -13.79
CA GLY A 48 -7.00 -6.61 -14.89
C GLY A 48 -8.50 -6.87 -14.98
N ALA A 49 -9.24 -5.80 -15.27
CA ALA A 49 -10.67 -5.85 -15.50
C ALA A 49 -10.97 -6.27 -16.95
N ASP A 50 -12.04 -7.04 -17.15
CA ASP A 50 -12.50 -7.39 -18.49
C ASP A 50 -13.23 -6.20 -19.16
N GLY A 51 -13.05 -5.99 -20.47
CA GLY A 51 -13.75 -4.96 -21.27
C GLY A 51 -12.88 -3.82 -21.79
N HIS A 52 -13.50 -2.77 -22.38
CA HIS A 52 -12.82 -1.67 -23.08
C HIS A 52 -11.72 -0.98 -22.24
N PHE A 53 -11.90 -0.83 -20.93
CA PHE A 53 -10.93 -0.21 -20.03
C PHE A 53 -9.75 -1.12 -19.70
N GLY A 54 -9.95 -2.44 -19.71
CA GLY A 54 -8.88 -3.45 -19.63
C GLY A 54 -7.99 -3.51 -20.87
N HIS A 55 -8.32 -2.77 -21.93
CA HIS A 55 -7.54 -2.68 -23.16
C HIS A 55 -6.88 -1.32 -23.36
N SER A 56 -7.01 -0.38 -22.43
CA SER A 56 -6.29 0.90 -22.48
C SER A 56 -4.95 0.75 -21.74
N PRO A 57 -3.80 0.68 -22.44
CA PRO A 57 -2.51 0.52 -21.77
C PRO A 57 -2.19 1.68 -20.85
N TRP A 58 -2.68 2.88 -21.20
CA TRP A 58 -2.51 4.07 -20.40
C TRP A 58 -3.30 4.01 -19.07
N ALA A 59 -4.56 3.56 -19.11
CA ALA A 59 -5.35 3.39 -17.89
C ALA A 59 -4.79 2.26 -17.00
N ILE A 60 -4.35 1.15 -17.61
CA ILE A 60 -3.70 0.04 -16.90
C ILE A 60 -2.44 0.49 -16.18
N ASN A 61 -1.57 1.24 -16.86
CA ASN A 61 -0.33 1.74 -16.26
C ASN A 61 -0.61 2.60 -15.02
N TRP A 62 -1.58 3.52 -15.11
CA TRP A 62 -1.97 4.32 -13.96
C TRP A 62 -2.61 3.51 -12.84
N GLY A 63 -3.46 2.53 -13.17
CA GLY A 63 -4.05 1.64 -12.17
C GLY A 63 -2.99 0.87 -11.39
N GLN A 64 -1.99 0.31 -12.08
CA GLN A 64 -0.86 -0.35 -11.45
C GLN A 64 -0.03 0.62 -10.59
N ASN A 65 0.24 1.84 -11.08
CA ASN A 65 0.96 2.86 -10.30
C ASN A 65 0.20 3.26 -9.03
N TYR A 66 -1.13 3.35 -9.10
CA TYR A 66 -1.96 3.67 -7.93
C TYR A 66 -1.92 2.58 -6.87
N LEU A 67 -1.96 1.31 -7.29
CA LEU A 67 -1.83 0.18 -6.38
C LEU A 67 -0.44 0.11 -5.73
N ALA A 68 0.61 0.36 -6.52
CA ALA A 68 1.98 0.48 -6.02
C ALA A 68 2.09 1.59 -4.97
N GLN A 69 1.66 2.81 -5.31
CA GLN A 69 1.71 3.94 -4.39
C GLN A 69 0.89 3.70 -3.12
N LEU A 70 -0.30 3.11 -3.22
CA LEU A 70 -1.13 2.80 -2.06
C LEU A 70 -0.42 1.82 -1.11
N SER A 71 0.18 0.78 -1.66
CA SER A 71 0.88 -0.24 -0.86
C SER A 71 2.13 0.35 -0.22
N ASP A 72 2.98 0.99 -1.01
CA ASP A 72 4.24 1.59 -0.56
C ASP A 72 4.00 2.63 0.55
N GLU A 73 3.08 3.57 0.33
CA GLU A 73 2.80 4.63 1.28
C GLU A 73 2.18 4.11 2.59
N THR A 74 1.39 3.03 2.52
CA THR A 74 0.82 2.39 3.71
C THR A 74 1.74 1.39 4.37
N GLY A 75 2.92 1.09 3.80
CA GLY A 75 3.89 0.16 4.37
C GLY A 75 3.58 -1.31 4.09
N ALA A 76 3.01 -1.59 2.92
CA ALA A 76 2.68 -2.91 2.41
C ALA A 76 3.32 -3.16 1.04
N GLU A 77 3.09 -4.35 0.48
CA GLU A 77 3.63 -4.77 -0.81
C GLU A 77 2.58 -4.70 -1.92
N ALA A 78 3.00 -4.24 -3.10
CA ALA A 78 2.21 -4.29 -4.33
C ALA A 78 2.67 -5.44 -5.22
N TYR A 79 1.83 -6.47 -5.32
CA TYR A 79 2.11 -7.66 -6.10
C TYR A 79 1.61 -7.53 -7.53
N TRP A 80 2.39 -8.13 -8.43
CA TRP A 80 2.09 -8.34 -9.84
C TRP A 80 1.93 -7.04 -10.64
N GLN A 81 2.82 -6.81 -11.60
CA GLN A 81 2.73 -5.68 -12.55
C GLN A 81 2.73 -6.19 -14.01
N GLY A 82 2.18 -7.40 -14.22
CA GLY A 82 2.11 -8.02 -15.54
C GLY A 82 1.02 -7.43 -16.42
N ASN A 83 1.17 -7.58 -17.74
CA ASN A 83 0.17 -7.18 -18.75
C ASN A 83 -1.00 -8.17 -18.88
N ILE A 84 -0.86 -9.36 -18.28
CA ILE A 84 -1.90 -10.38 -18.18
C ILE A 84 -2.20 -10.63 -16.71
N ASN A 85 -3.34 -11.23 -16.40
CA ASN A 85 -3.65 -11.63 -15.03
C ASN A 85 -2.72 -12.77 -14.58
N PRO A 86 -2.37 -12.82 -13.29
CA PRO A 86 -1.53 -13.91 -12.80
C PRO A 86 -2.32 -15.22 -12.90
N VAL A 87 -1.65 -16.28 -13.32
CA VAL A 87 -2.27 -17.61 -13.43
C VAL A 87 -2.61 -18.22 -12.07
N SER A 88 -2.00 -17.70 -11.00
CA SER A 88 -2.22 -18.13 -9.62
C SER A 88 -1.87 -17.00 -8.66
N PHE A 89 -2.62 -16.91 -7.56
CA PHE A 89 -2.29 -16.03 -6.43
C PHE A 89 -1.40 -16.69 -5.38
N ALA A 90 -1.21 -18.02 -5.46
CA ALA A 90 -0.43 -18.77 -4.48
C ALA A 90 0.93 -18.12 -4.10
N PRO A 91 1.81 -17.74 -5.04
CA PRO A 91 3.10 -17.15 -4.66
C PRO A 91 2.97 -15.83 -3.90
N PHE A 92 1.95 -15.02 -4.18
CA PHE A 92 1.72 -13.75 -3.47
C PHE A 92 1.11 -13.98 -2.09
N LEU A 93 0.25 -14.99 -1.94
CA LEU A 93 -0.35 -15.35 -0.66
C LEU A 93 0.67 -16.00 0.28
N ASP A 94 1.61 -16.78 -0.25
CA ASP A 94 2.70 -17.39 0.52
C ASP A 94 3.67 -16.31 1.06
N ASP A 95 4.03 -15.35 0.21
CA ASP A 95 4.86 -14.22 0.62
C ASP A 95 4.12 -13.27 1.58
N LEU A 96 2.84 -12.98 1.33
CA LEU A 96 1.99 -12.25 2.28
C LEU A 96 1.94 -12.95 3.65
N SER A 97 1.74 -14.27 3.67
CA SER A 97 1.76 -15.05 4.91
C SER A 97 3.08 -14.88 5.67
N THR A 98 4.21 -14.91 4.95
CA THR A 98 5.53 -14.67 5.53
C THR A 98 5.61 -13.26 6.12
N LYS A 99 5.24 -12.23 5.34
CA LYS A 99 5.23 -10.83 5.79
C LYS A 99 4.32 -10.60 7.00
N LEU A 100 3.15 -11.25 7.08
CA LEU A 100 2.23 -11.14 8.22
C LEU A 100 2.79 -11.77 9.50
N ASN A 101 3.64 -12.81 9.37
CA ASN A 101 4.32 -13.42 10.52
C ASN A 101 5.55 -12.61 10.97
N ASP A 102 6.20 -11.89 10.06
CA ASP A 102 7.44 -11.13 10.30
C ASP A 102 7.21 -9.61 10.46
N GLN A 103 6.17 -9.22 11.19
CA GLN A 103 5.83 -7.80 11.37
C GLN A 103 6.21 -7.25 12.75
N TYR A 104 6.81 -6.06 12.76
CA TYR A 104 7.25 -5.39 13.98
C TYR A 104 6.49 -4.09 14.22
N ARG A 105 6.08 -3.84 15.47
CA ARG A 105 5.51 -2.54 15.87
C ARG A 105 6.60 -1.68 16.46
N LEU A 106 6.95 -0.60 15.77
CA LEU A 106 7.77 0.46 16.32
C LEU A 106 6.87 1.50 16.99
N THR A 107 7.26 1.99 18.16
CA THR A 107 6.61 3.13 18.82
C THR A 107 7.71 4.05 19.31
N PHE A 108 7.57 5.34 19.04
CA PHE A 108 8.51 6.36 19.42
C PHE A 108 7.73 7.57 19.96
N GLU A 109 8.33 8.28 20.89
CA GLU A 109 7.73 9.48 21.45
C GLU A 109 8.08 10.69 20.57
N PRO A 110 7.10 11.34 19.94
CA PRO A 110 7.35 12.50 19.10
C PRO A 110 7.68 13.71 19.99
N HIS A 111 8.80 14.38 19.72
CA HIS A 111 9.16 15.60 20.44
C HIS A 111 8.34 16.83 19.99
N ARG A 112 7.86 16.81 18.74
CA ARG A 112 7.01 17.82 18.08
C ARG A 112 6.19 17.13 16.98
N GLY A 113 5.14 17.79 16.51
CA GLY A 113 4.30 17.32 15.41
C GLY A 113 2.91 16.92 15.88
N LYS A 114 1.93 16.94 14.96
CA LYS A 114 0.54 16.53 15.19
C LYS A 114 -0.06 16.00 13.89
N GLY A 115 -0.90 14.97 13.96
CA GLY A 115 -1.54 14.41 12.78
C GLY A 115 -0.62 13.45 12.03
N LEU A 116 -0.68 13.42 10.69
CA LEU A 116 0.18 12.54 9.89
C LEU A 116 1.55 13.18 9.66
N GLU A 117 2.57 12.58 10.25
CA GLU A 117 3.95 13.05 10.15
C GLU A 117 4.80 12.08 9.34
N ARG A 118 5.68 12.61 8.49
CA ARG A 118 6.57 11.80 7.66
C ARG A 118 7.60 11.08 8.52
N VAL A 119 7.83 9.81 8.22
CA VAL A 119 8.87 9.01 8.84
C VAL A 119 9.78 8.38 7.81
N LYS A 120 11.01 8.08 8.24
CA LYS A 120 11.96 7.28 7.48
C LYS A 120 12.58 6.28 8.45
N ILE A 121 12.42 5.00 8.15
CA ILE A 121 13.00 3.92 8.94
C ILE A 121 14.18 3.35 8.15
N THR A 122 15.29 3.09 8.85
CA THR A 122 16.52 2.53 8.28
C THR A 122 17.09 1.48 9.22
N THR A 123 17.88 0.55 8.68
CA THR A 123 18.57 -0.49 9.46
C THR A 123 20.07 -0.46 9.19
N GLU A 124 20.86 -0.83 10.19
CA GLU A 124 22.30 -1.07 10.06
C GLU A 124 22.60 -2.49 9.56
N VAL A 125 21.61 -3.38 9.59
CA VAL A 125 21.74 -4.77 9.13
C VAL A 125 21.81 -4.81 7.60
N LYS A 126 22.86 -5.43 7.07
CA LYS A 126 23.04 -5.57 5.62
C LYS A 126 22.10 -6.63 5.04
N GLY A 127 21.60 -6.37 3.83
CA GLY A 127 20.78 -7.33 3.07
C GLY A 127 19.34 -7.45 3.56
N VAL A 128 18.87 -6.53 4.41
CA VAL A 128 17.48 -6.48 4.88
C VAL A 128 16.77 -5.31 4.22
N GLU A 129 15.57 -5.59 3.73
CA GLU A 129 14.62 -4.58 3.25
C GLU A 129 13.65 -4.22 4.37
N ILE A 130 13.37 -2.92 4.52
CA ILE A 130 12.34 -2.43 5.44
C ILE A 130 11.23 -1.81 4.61
N ILE A 131 10.04 -2.39 4.75
CA ILE A 131 8.80 -1.81 4.26
C ILE A 131 8.12 -1.16 5.46
N ALA A 132 7.80 0.13 5.35
CA ALA A 132 7.18 0.89 6.42
C ALA A 132 6.29 2.00 5.85
N PRO A 133 5.22 2.41 6.55
CA PRO A 133 4.39 3.53 6.12
C PRO A 133 5.23 4.80 5.97
N SER A 134 4.96 5.58 4.93
CA SER A 134 5.66 6.85 4.68
C SER A 134 5.37 7.92 5.74
N ARG A 135 4.19 7.84 6.35
CA ARG A 135 3.71 8.71 7.43
C ARG A 135 3.04 7.88 8.52
N VAL A 136 3.12 8.37 9.75
CA VAL A 136 2.41 7.79 10.89
C VAL A 136 1.61 8.85 11.62
N SER A 137 0.55 8.42 12.31
CA SER A 137 -0.26 9.33 13.12
C SER A 137 0.42 9.63 14.46
N VAL A 138 0.61 10.91 14.73
CA VAL A 138 1.05 11.47 16.00
C VAL A 138 -0.16 12.09 16.70
N SER A 139 -0.55 11.52 17.84
CA SER A 139 -1.58 12.08 18.72
C SER A 139 -0.97 13.08 19.71
N ASP A 140 -1.76 14.08 20.10
CA ASP A 140 -1.43 14.91 21.26
C ASP A 140 -1.39 14.07 22.55
N HIS A 141 -0.39 14.33 23.40
CA HIS A 141 -0.34 13.82 24.76
C HIS A 141 -1.37 14.49 25.66
#